data_AF-A0A9P7E1F9-F1
#
_entry.id   AF-A0A9P7E1F9-F1
#
_cell.length_a   1.000
_cell.length_b   1.000
_cell.length_c   1.000
_cell.angle_alpha   90.00
_cell.angle_beta   90.00
_cell.angle_gamma   90.00
#
_symmetry.space_group_name_H-M   'P 1'
#
loop_
_entity.id
_entity.type
_entity.pdbx_description
1 polymer ?
#
loop_
_entity_poly.entity_id
_entity_poly.type
_entity_poly.pdbx_seq_one_letter_code
_entity_poly.pdbx_strand_id
1 'polypeptide(L)'
;MHARSYVKKKLSLGSFSRIHQRTASLKSLGIPLIPHESSLPSDLDLFSISENEPELHDHPGGGTFDDPNIIDMSATQDPMPSTLPPPVTQKRFSQYSIGKDRRDGEDDDASAMVRLKKHLLAEVDGEQSTAPLSVYCFMTGFIDSVTFSAIFVWCAFQTGNSVQLALALARLFNGQHDYSFHIADRQALCSVLTFIFGAFIGRLGDKFGCKTRLWLALGTFIQTLFTMAAAIAIWQSHQGSVADARANPAWTNTLSFVCVGFMSASMGLQGIMGKRVNTQFTTTVVLTTTWCELMADPKLFDIRRIVISRDHKIMAIASLFLGGFVGRVLIDSVGSAATLGIGTGIRLIISVWWLFIPAKQAKK
;
A
#
# COMPACT_ATOMS: atom_id res chain seq x y z
N MET A 1 54.93 -0.83 59.88
CA MET A 1 54.65 0.59 60.24
C MET A 1 54.32 1.33 58.95
N HIS A 2 53.04 1.52 58.58
CA HIS A 2 52.22 2.75 58.78
C HIS A 2 52.99 4.04 58.38
N ALA A 3 52.51 4.95 57.53
CA ALA A 3 51.15 5.41 57.23
C ALA A 3 51.07 6.06 55.82
N ARG A 4 50.06 5.75 55.00
CA ARG A 4 48.87 6.58 54.63
C ARG A 4 49.16 8.06 54.29
N SER A 5 48.89 8.44 53.03
CA SER A 5 48.40 9.78 52.68
C SER A 5 47.24 9.69 51.69
N TYR A 6 46.14 10.34 52.05
CA TYR A 6 44.85 10.40 51.38
C TYR A 6 44.86 11.52 50.32
N VAL A 7 44.43 11.24 49.09
CA VAL A 7 44.04 12.28 48.13
C VAL A 7 42.51 12.36 48.08
N LYS A 8 42.02 13.53 48.48
CA LYS A 8 40.62 13.91 48.65
C LYS A 8 40.04 14.33 47.29
N LYS A 9 38.95 13.68 46.87
CA LYS A 9 38.07 14.11 45.76
C LYS A 9 37.61 15.55 45.98
N LYS A 10 37.75 16.40 44.96
CA LYS A 10 37.05 17.69 44.85
C LYS A 10 36.15 17.64 43.62
N LEU A 11 34.85 17.51 43.85
CA LEU A 11 33.81 17.79 42.87
C LEU A 11 33.90 19.27 42.47
N SER A 12 33.88 19.54 41.16
CA SER A 12 33.53 20.85 40.62
C SER A 12 32.44 20.64 39.59
N LEU A 13 31.20 20.98 39.96
CA LEU A 13 30.12 21.26 39.02
C LEU A 13 30.54 22.44 38.14
N GLY A 14 30.37 22.32 36.82
CA GLY A 14 30.71 23.38 35.89
C GLY A 14 30.17 23.15 34.49
N SER A 15 28.94 23.60 34.28
CA SER A 15 28.37 24.12 33.03
C SER A 15 27.95 23.15 31.91
N PHE A 16 26.67 22.79 31.98
CA PHE A 16 25.77 22.44 30.88
C PHE A 16 25.64 23.61 29.89
N SER A 17 26.64 23.81 29.03
CA SER A 17 26.54 24.76 27.92
C SER A 17 27.34 24.28 26.72
N ARG A 18 26.76 23.32 26.00
CA ARG A 18 27.26 22.91 24.67
C ARG A 18 26.18 22.31 23.77
N ILE A 19 24.93 22.77 23.93
CA ILE A 19 23.80 22.47 23.05
C ILE A 19 23.05 23.80 22.79
N HIS A 20 23.64 24.66 21.96
CA HIS A 20 22.97 25.70 21.17
C HIS A 20 24.04 26.61 20.55
N GLN A 21 24.53 26.27 19.36
CA GLN A 21 25.24 27.23 18.52
C GLN A 21 25.28 26.73 17.07
N ARG A 22 24.19 26.96 16.33
CA ARG A 22 24.19 27.13 14.86
C ARG A 22 22.83 27.66 14.38
N THR A 23 22.52 28.88 14.81
CA THR A 23 21.49 29.74 14.21
C THR A 23 22.00 31.17 14.28
N ALA A 24 22.69 31.60 13.22
CA ALA A 24 22.76 32.99 12.73
C ALA A 24 23.91 33.12 11.72
N SER A 25 23.58 33.09 10.43
CA SER A 25 24.17 33.98 9.41
C SER A 25 23.41 33.82 8.10
N LEU A 26 22.26 34.49 8.00
CA LEU A 26 21.51 34.69 6.74
C LEU A 26 21.55 36.19 6.40
N LYS A 27 22.76 36.73 6.30
CA LYS A 27 23.03 38.09 5.81
C LYS A 27 24.31 38.08 4.96
N SER A 28 24.30 37.39 3.82
CA SER A 28 25.28 37.62 2.74
C SER A 28 24.86 37.03 1.38
N LEU A 29 23.57 36.94 1.08
CA LEU A 29 23.10 36.64 -0.28
C LEU A 29 22.36 37.86 -0.80
N GLY A 30 23.08 38.69 -1.56
CA GLY A 30 22.53 39.83 -2.28
C GLY A 30 21.51 39.34 -3.30
N ILE A 31 20.25 39.66 -3.05
CA ILE A 31 19.14 39.54 -3.99
C ILE A 31 18.75 40.97 -4.36
N PRO A 32 18.67 41.35 -5.65
CA PRO A 32 18.23 42.68 -6.05
C PRO A 32 16.76 42.88 -5.65
N LEU A 33 16.49 43.93 -4.87
CA LEU A 33 15.15 44.40 -4.54
C LEU A 33 14.52 45.01 -5.80
N ILE A 34 13.38 44.47 -6.24
CA ILE A 34 12.55 45.06 -7.30
C ILE A 34 11.94 46.37 -6.76
N PRO A 35 12.01 47.51 -7.48
CA PRO A 35 11.42 48.75 -7.02
C PRO A 35 9.90 48.72 -7.03
N HIS A 36 9.31 49.28 -5.98
CA HIS A 36 7.89 49.52 -5.82
C HIS A 36 7.49 50.73 -6.67
N GLU A 37 6.83 50.51 -7.81
CA GLU A 37 6.22 51.58 -8.61
C GLU A 37 4.69 51.49 -8.53
N SER A 38 4.12 52.63 -8.18
CA SER A 38 2.72 52.89 -7.91
C SER A 38 1.93 53.19 -9.18
N SER A 39 0.93 52.37 -9.50
CA SER A 39 -0.30 52.80 -10.21
C SER A 39 -1.26 51.61 -10.36
N LEU A 40 -2.32 51.57 -9.56
CA LEU A 40 -3.51 50.73 -9.81
C LEU A 40 -4.52 51.56 -10.62
N PRO A 41 -5.07 51.06 -11.72
CA PRO A 41 -6.44 51.37 -12.12
C PRO A 41 -7.38 50.36 -11.46
N SER A 42 -8.39 50.89 -10.78
CA SER A 42 -9.57 50.17 -10.32
C SER A 42 -10.29 49.50 -11.48
N ASP A 43 -11.03 48.43 -11.17
CA ASP A 43 -11.97 47.68 -12.02
C ASP A 43 -11.40 46.39 -12.63
N LEU A 44 -11.49 45.31 -11.85
CA LEU A 44 -11.66 43.94 -12.34
C LEU A 44 -12.22 43.08 -11.20
N ASP A 45 -13.56 43.08 -11.11
CA ASP A 45 -14.33 42.18 -10.25
C ASP A 45 -14.09 40.72 -10.65
N LEU A 46 -13.21 40.05 -9.89
CA LEU A 46 -12.87 38.65 -10.07
C LEU A 46 -13.78 37.74 -9.23
N PHE A 47 -15.11 37.92 -9.26
CA PHE A 47 -16.11 36.94 -8.81
C PHE A 47 -17.49 37.30 -9.37
N SER A 48 -17.80 36.84 -10.59
CA SER A 48 -19.18 36.78 -11.07
C SER A 48 -19.40 35.42 -11.73
N ILE A 49 -20.06 34.53 -10.99
CA ILE A 49 -20.59 33.26 -11.48
C ILE A 49 -22.01 33.58 -11.96
N SER A 50 -22.25 33.50 -13.27
CA SER A 50 -23.60 33.60 -13.83
C SER A 50 -24.27 32.23 -13.71
N GLU A 51 -25.26 32.12 -12.83
CA GLU A 51 -26.27 31.06 -12.85
C GLU A 51 -27.17 31.27 -14.07
N ASN A 52 -27.45 30.19 -14.82
CA ASN A 52 -28.50 30.16 -15.84
C ASN A 52 -29.27 28.85 -15.68
N GLU A 53 -30.38 28.92 -14.94
CA GLU A 53 -31.54 28.04 -15.04
C GLU A 53 -32.41 28.47 -16.24
N PRO A 54 -33.16 27.55 -16.87
CA PRO A 54 -34.40 27.95 -17.50
C PRO A 54 -35.61 27.20 -16.91
N GLU A 55 -36.50 27.98 -16.29
CA GLU A 55 -37.85 27.57 -15.92
C GLU A 55 -38.77 27.39 -17.15
N LEU A 56 -39.50 26.27 -17.10
CA LEU A 56 -40.90 26.01 -17.45
C LEU A 56 -41.72 27.14 -18.13
N HIS A 57 -42.30 26.82 -19.30
CA HIS A 57 -43.56 27.43 -19.76
C HIS A 57 -44.51 26.34 -20.28
N ASP A 58 -45.78 26.52 -19.91
CA ASP A 58 -46.87 25.54 -19.90
C ASP A 58 -47.95 25.89 -20.95
N HIS A 59 -48.79 24.88 -21.25
CA HIS A 59 -50.16 24.91 -21.85
C HIS A 59 -50.36 24.75 -23.40
N PRO A 60 -51.55 24.27 -23.86
CA PRO A 60 -52.13 22.93 -23.65
C PRO A 60 -52.85 22.34 -24.91
N GLY A 61 -53.37 21.10 -24.80
CA GLY A 61 -54.32 20.46 -25.73
C GLY A 61 -53.68 19.28 -26.48
N GLY A 62 -54.24 18.07 -26.58
CA GLY A 62 -55.62 17.60 -26.50
C GLY A 62 -55.81 16.68 -27.73
N GLY A 63 -56.02 15.37 -27.54
CA GLY A 63 -56.26 14.47 -28.68
C GLY A 63 -55.98 12.99 -28.40
N THR A 64 -57.07 12.28 -28.16
CA THR A 64 -57.31 10.82 -28.17
C THR A 64 -56.66 10.06 -29.33
N PHE A 65 -56.22 8.82 -29.11
CA PHE A 65 -56.32 7.73 -30.11
C PHE A 65 -56.33 6.35 -29.45
N ASP A 66 -57.20 5.51 -29.99
CA ASP A 66 -57.77 4.27 -29.44
C ASP A 66 -56.87 3.02 -29.48
N ASP A 67 -57.19 2.10 -28.57
CA ASP A 67 -56.82 0.67 -28.54
C ASP A 67 -57.56 -0.10 -29.66
N PRO A 68 -57.01 -1.22 -30.20
CA PRO A 68 -57.51 -2.49 -29.68
C PRO A 68 -56.48 -3.65 -29.71
N ASN A 69 -56.35 -4.38 -28.60
CA ASN A 69 -56.69 -5.81 -28.57
C ASN A 69 -56.70 -6.38 -27.14
N ILE A 70 -57.91 -6.68 -26.69
CA ILE A 70 -58.28 -7.42 -25.49
C ILE A 70 -58.08 -8.92 -25.75
N ILE A 71 -57.36 -9.63 -24.87
CA ILE A 71 -57.76 -10.96 -24.38
C ILE A 71 -57.41 -11.05 -22.88
N ASP A 72 -58.45 -11.05 -22.07
CA ASP A 72 -58.48 -11.42 -20.65
C ASP A 72 -58.62 -12.95 -20.53
N MET A 73 -57.94 -13.57 -19.57
CA MET A 73 -58.37 -14.84 -19.00
C MET A 73 -57.89 -14.99 -17.56
N SER A 74 -58.89 -14.99 -16.68
CA SER A 74 -58.89 -15.00 -15.23
C SER A 74 -58.30 -16.24 -14.57
N ALA A 75 -57.85 -16.03 -13.32
CA ALA A 75 -57.50 -17.02 -12.32
C ALA A 75 -58.63 -18.01 -11.97
N THR A 76 -58.24 -19.26 -11.71
CA THR A 76 -58.92 -20.16 -10.76
C THR A 76 -57.88 -21.05 -10.07
N GLN A 77 -58.00 -21.16 -8.76
CA GLN A 77 -57.09 -21.78 -7.81
C GLN A 77 -57.93 -22.78 -7.01
N ASP A 78 -57.61 -24.08 -7.08
CA ASP A 78 -58.29 -25.14 -6.30
C ASP A 78 -57.30 -25.82 -5.31
N PRO A 79 -57.73 -26.21 -4.08
CA PRO A 79 -56.83 -26.74 -3.04
C PRO A 79 -57.05 -28.24 -2.65
N MET A 80 -56.03 -28.81 -1.95
CA MET A 80 -56.01 -29.99 -1.02
C MET A 80 -55.90 -31.43 -1.59
N PRO A 81 -55.48 -32.50 -0.83
CA PRO A 81 -54.67 -32.62 0.41
C PRO A 81 -53.63 -33.80 0.49
N SER A 82 -52.67 -33.66 1.42
CA SER A 82 -52.11 -34.62 2.42
C SER A 82 -51.61 -36.07 2.11
N THR A 83 -50.45 -36.37 2.73
CA THR A 83 -49.94 -37.65 3.32
C THR A 83 -49.02 -38.60 2.53
N LEU A 84 -47.90 -38.97 3.18
CA LEU A 84 -46.86 -39.94 2.80
C LEU A 84 -47.15 -41.34 3.39
N PRO A 85 -46.60 -42.42 2.78
CA PRO A 85 -46.18 -43.63 3.51
C PRO A 85 -44.66 -43.98 3.39
N PRO A 86 -44.13 -44.89 4.24
CA PRO A 86 -42.73 -44.96 4.73
C PRO A 86 -41.74 -45.85 3.91
N PRO A 87 -40.42 -45.85 4.23
CA PRO A 87 -39.38 -46.45 3.39
C PRO A 87 -39.24 -47.98 3.53
N VAL A 88 -38.86 -48.62 2.41
CA VAL A 88 -38.58 -50.05 2.31
C VAL A 88 -37.20 -50.38 2.90
N THR A 89 -37.19 -51.17 3.97
CA THR A 89 -36.01 -51.88 4.51
C THR A 89 -35.51 -52.93 3.52
N GLN A 90 -34.30 -52.77 2.98
CA GLN A 90 -33.58 -53.86 2.30
C GLN A 90 -32.33 -54.28 3.08
N LYS A 91 -32.19 -55.59 3.22
CA LYS A 91 -31.34 -56.34 4.15
C LYS A 91 -29.83 -56.10 3.95
N ARG A 92 -29.13 -56.06 5.10
CA ARG A 92 -27.69 -56.32 5.25
C ARG A 92 -27.25 -57.51 4.40
N PHE A 93 -26.31 -57.30 3.49
CA PHE A 93 -25.41 -58.35 3.03
C PHE A 93 -24.05 -58.12 3.68
N SER A 94 -23.68 -59.06 4.55
CA SER A 94 -22.31 -59.21 5.05
C SER A 94 -21.46 -59.72 3.89
N GLN A 95 -20.38 -59.00 3.55
CA GLN A 95 -19.35 -59.56 2.69
C GLN A 95 -17.96 -59.18 3.20
N TYR A 96 -17.34 -60.19 3.80
CA TYR A 96 -15.92 -60.52 3.75
C TYR A 96 -14.89 -59.42 4.05
N SER A 97 -14.35 -59.50 5.27
CA SER A 97 -13.02 -59.00 5.62
C SER A 97 -11.96 -59.77 4.83
N ILE A 98 -11.51 -59.22 3.70
CA ILE A 98 -10.22 -59.57 3.10
C ILE A 98 -9.21 -58.57 3.64
N GLY A 99 -8.19 -59.09 4.31
CA GLY A 99 -7.14 -58.32 4.96
C GLY A 99 -6.50 -57.31 4.00
N LYS A 100 -6.65 -56.02 4.33
CA LYS A 100 -5.79 -54.96 3.82
C LYS A 100 -4.65 -54.82 4.81
N ASP A 101 -3.68 -55.73 4.69
CA ASP A 101 -2.39 -55.53 5.34
C ASP A 101 -1.56 -54.64 4.40
N ARG A 102 -1.17 -53.46 4.90
CA ARG A 102 -0.20 -52.50 4.33
C ARG A 102 -0.58 -51.77 3.03
N ARG A 103 -1.26 -50.63 3.19
CA ARG A 103 -1.07 -49.42 2.35
C ARG A 103 -1.37 -48.11 3.07
N ASP A 104 -1.23 -48.09 4.40
CA ASP A 104 -1.68 -46.97 5.23
C ASP A 104 -0.86 -45.68 5.01
N GLY A 105 0.42 -45.80 4.60
CA GLY A 105 1.27 -44.63 4.35
C GLY A 105 0.95 -43.85 3.07
N GLU A 106 0.49 -44.53 2.00
CA GLU A 106 0.21 -43.89 0.71
C GLU A 106 -1.16 -43.19 0.69
N ASP A 107 -2.15 -43.78 1.39
CA ASP A 107 -3.48 -43.20 1.56
C ASP A 107 -3.45 -41.96 2.49
N ASP A 108 -2.61 -41.98 3.53
CA ASP A 108 -2.44 -40.86 4.46
C ASP A 108 -1.73 -39.66 3.81
N ASP A 109 -0.65 -39.88 3.06
CA ASP A 109 0.08 -38.81 2.35
C ASP A 109 -0.78 -38.16 1.27
N ALA A 110 -1.54 -38.95 0.50
CA ALA A 110 -2.49 -38.44 -0.47
C ALA A 110 -3.58 -37.61 0.20
N SER A 111 -4.10 -38.06 1.36
CA SER A 111 -5.10 -37.33 2.13
C SER A 111 -4.56 -36.00 2.69
N ALA A 112 -3.30 -35.99 3.16
CA ALA A 112 -2.61 -34.81 3.66
C ALA A 112 -2.35 -33.80 2.55
N MET A 113 -1.89 -34.24 1.37
CA MET A 113 -1.70 -33.40 0.18
C MET A 113 -3.01 -32.76 -0.27
N VAL A 114 -4.12 -33.51 -0.27
CA VAL A 114 -5.44 -32.97 -0.63
C VAL A 114 -5.90 -31.92 0.38
N ARG A 115 -5.72 -32.16 1.68
CA ARG A 115 -6.05 -31.19 2.75
C ARG A 115 -5.18 -29.93 2.64
N LEU A 116 -3.88 -30.09 2.42
CA LEU A 116 -2.94 -28.98 2.25
C LEU A 116 -3.27 -28.16 1.01
N LYS A 117 -3.51 -28.80 -0.14
CA LYS A 117 -3.92 -28.12 -1.37
C LYS A 117 -5.21 -27.35 -1.18
N LYS A 118 -6.21 -27.95 -0.51
CA LYS A 118 -7.47 -27.28 -0.18
C LYS A 118 -7.25 -26.08 0.75
N HIS A 119 -6.38 -26.20 1.74
CA HIS A 119 -6.03 -25.10 2.65
C HIS A 119 -5.34 -23.94 1.92
N LEU A 120 -4.35 -24.24 1.09
CA LEU A 120 -3.54 -23.25 0.37
C LEU A 120 -4.35 -22.51 -0.71
N LEU A 121 -5.24 -23.21 -1.41
CA LEU A 121 -6.11 -22.62 -2.44
C LEU A 121 -7.36 -21.95 -1.86
N ALA A 122 -7.60 -22.01 -0.56
CA ALA A 122 -8.73 -21.31 0.05
C ALA A 122 -8.50 -19.80 0.01
N GLU A 123 -9.57 -19.05 -0.30
CA GLU A 123 -9.55 -17.59 -0.26
C GLU A 123 -9.58 -17.07 1.17
N VAL A 124 -8.73 -16.09 1.46
CA VAL A 124 -8.68 -15.44 2.78
C VAL A 124 -9.91 -14.57 3.03
N ASP A 125 -10.30 -14.48 4.29
CA ASP A 125 -11.29 -13.48 4.72
C ASP A 125 -10.65 -12.08 4.74
N GLY A 126 -11.26 -11.14 4.01
CA GLY A 126 -10.78 -9.76 3.93
C GLY A 126 -10.85 -9.06 5.30
N GLU A 127 -11.88 -9.31 6.11
CA GLU A 127 -12.02 -8.65 7.41
C GLU A 127 -10.88 -9.04 8.36
N GLN A 128 -10.43 -10.29 8.28
CA GLN A 128 -9.33 -10.82 9.08
C GLN A 128 -7.95 -10.53 8.48
N SER A 129 -7.89 -9.95 7.29
CA SER A 129 -6.66 -9.54 6.61
C SER A 129 -6.18 -8.13 7.03
N THR A 130 -6.91 -7.45 7.90
CA THR A 130 -6.62 -6.08 8.38
C THR A 130 -5.22 -5.92 8.94
N ALA A 131 -4.76 -6.86 9.77
CA ALA A 131 -3.45 -6.78 10.40
C ALA A 131 -2.28 -6.87 9.39
N PRO A 132 -2.18 -7.91 8.52
CA PRO A 132 -1.12 -7.96 7.52
C PRO A 132 -1.20 -6.83 6.48
N LEU A 133 -2.40 -6.34 6.15
CA LEU A 133 -2.56 -5.16 5.29
C LEU A 133 -2.09 -3.86 5.97
N SER A 134 -2.25 -3.74 7.29
CA SER A 134 -1.67 -2.63 8.05
C SER A 134 -0.15 -2.70 8.05
N VAL A 135 0.44 -3.90 8.16
CA VAL A 135 1.90 -4.07 8.03
C VAL A 135 2.37 -3.79 6.60
N TYR A 136 1.58 -4.07 5.56
CA TYR A 136 1.88 -3.57 4.21
C TYR A 136 1.91 -2.04 4.13
N CYS A 137 0.97 -1.34 4.78
CA CYS A 137 1.01 0.13 4.86
C CYS A 137 2.26 0.62 5.59
N PHE A 138 2.66 -0.05 6.68
CA PHE A 138 3.94 0.18 7.34
C PHE A 138 5.12 -0.01 6.38
N MET A 139 5.16 -1.12 5.63
CA MET A 139 6.22 -1.39 4.66
C MET A 139 6.29 -0.33 3.56
N THR A 140 5.16 0.25 3.16
CA THR A 140 5.12 1.36 2.20
C THR A 140 5.92 2.55 2.72
N GLY A 141 5.61 3.05 3.92
CA GLY A 141 6.36 4.16 4.50
C GLY A 141 7.82 3.80 4.77
N PHE A 142 8.08 2.58 5.23
CA PHE A 142 9.42 2.07 5.52
C PHE A 142 10.33 2.10 4.28
N ILE A 143 9.89 1.50 3.17
CA ILE A 143 10.64 1.43 1.91
C ILE A 143 10.83 2.83 1.33
N ASP A 144 9.78 3.65 1.33
CA ASP A 144 9.84 5.01 0.79
C ASP A 144 10.77 5.92 1.60
N SER A 145 10.88 5.73 2.92
CA SER A 145 11.84 6.50 3.72
C SER A 145 13.29 6.22 3.29
N VAL A 146 13.60 5.00 2.85
CA VAL A 146 14.95 4.61 2.41
C VAL A 146 15.32 5.30 1.11
N THR A 147 14.47 5.21 0.08
CA THR A 147 14.78 5.87 -1.20
C THR A 147 14.65 7.37 -1.11
N PHE A 148 13.64 7.89 -0.41
CA PHE A 148 13.44 9.34 -0.35
C PHE A 148 14.58 10.04 0.39
N SER A 149 15.10 9.43 1.48
CA SER A 149 16.25 9.99 2.21
C SER A 149 17.51 10.05 1.36
N ALA A 150 17.69 9.11 0.43
CA ALA A 150 18.89 9.02 -0.40
C ALA A 150 18.81 9.81 -1.71
N ILE A 151 17.64 9.86 -2.35
CA ILE A 151 17.50 10.38 -3.72
C ILE A 151 16.23 11.19 -3.96
N PHE A 152 15.39 11.41 -2.95
CA PHE A 152 14.14 12.17 -3.06
C PHE A 152 13.12 11.58 -4.05
N VAL A 153 13.21 10.28 -4.33
CA VAL A 153 12.28 9.49 -5.16
C VAL A 153 11.50 8.53 -4.26
N TRP A 154 10.22 8.36 -4.58
CA TRP A 154 9.30 7.47 -3.86
C TRP A 154 9.18 6.15 -4.61
N CYS A 155 9.48 5.00 -4.02
CA CYS A 155 9.31 3.72 -4.70
C CYS A 155 7.86 3.26 -4.73
N ALA A 156 7.03 3.71 -3.79
CA ALA A 156 5.62 3.39 -3.72
C ALA A 156 4.73 4.47 -4.34
N PHE A 157 5.04 5.76 -4.12
CA PHE A 157 4.20 6.87 -4.60
C PHE A 157 4.50 7.30 -6.05
N GLN A 158 3.97 6.54 -7.01
CA GLN A 158 4.22 6.80 -8.43
C GLN A 158 3.60 8.09 -8.97
N THR A 159 2.55 8.64 -8.35
CA THR A 159 2.00 9.95 -8.74
C THR A 159 3.08 11.04 -8.73
N GLY A 160 3.90 11.09 -7.68
CA GLY A 160 4.98 12.06 -7.56
C GLY A 160 6.07 11.86 -8.61
N ASN A 161 6.45 10.61 -8.90
CA ASN A 161 7.47 10.32 -9.91
C ASN A 161 6.98 10.63 -11.32
N SER A 162 5.72 10.32 -11.64
CA SER A 162 5.13 10.66 -12.93
C SER A 162 5.11 12.17 -13.16
N VAL A 163 4.78 12.96 -12.14
CA VAL A 163 4.85 14.43 -12.21
C VAL A 163 6.30 14.90 -12.36
N GLN A 164 7.26 14.32 -11.63
CA GLN A 164 8.68 14.64 -11.80
C GLN A 164 9.16 14.39 -13.24
N LEU A 165 8.75 13.28 -13.86
CA LEU A 165 9.06 12.97 -15.25
C LEU A 165 8.39 13.96 -16.21
N ALA A 166 7.13 14.33 -15.97
CA ALA A 166 6.45 15.34 -16.77
C ALA A 166 7.16 16.70 -16.71
N LEU A 167 7.63 17.11 -15.53
CA LEU A 167 8.42 18.33 -15.35
C LEU A 167 9.79 18.23 -16.05
N ALA A 168 10.43 17.06 -16.03
CA ALA A 168 11.65 16.82 -16.78
C ALA A 168 11.43 16.97 -18.30
N LEU A 169 10.33 16.44 -18.82
CA LEU A 169 9.95 16.60 -20.23
C LEU A 169 9.63 18.05 -20.57
N ALA A 170 8.93 18.77 -19.69
CA ALA A 170 8.58 20.18 -19.89
C ALA A 170 9.83 21.09 -20.07
N ARG A 171 10.97 20.75 -19.43
CA ARG A 171 12.22 21.51 -19.57
C ARG A 171 12.75 21.55 -21.01
N LEU A 172 12.48 20.53 -21.83
CA LEU A 172 12.90 20.50 -23.23
C LEU A 172 12.28 21.65 -24.06
N PHE A 173 11.13 22.16 -23.63
CA PHE A 173 10.34 23.15 -24.35
C PHE A 173 10.61 24.61 -23.91
N ASN A 174 11.40 24.85 -22.84
CA ASN A 174 11.44 26.14 -22.14
C ASN A 174 12.47 27.18 -22.66
N GLY A 175 12.85 27.17 -23.95
CA GLY A 175 13.70 28.21 -24.59
C GLY A 175 15.17 28.29 -24.13
N GLN A 176 15.45 28.00 -22.86
CA GLN A 176 16.78 27.78 -22.27
C GLN A 176 17.25 26.31 -22.39
N HIS A 177 16.55 25.51 -23.21
CA HIS A 177 16.81 24.13 -23.62
C HIS A 177 17.80 23.32 -22.75
N ASP A 178 17.41 23.01 -21.52
CA ASP A 178 18.07 21.99 -20.72
C ASP A 178 17.66 20.61 -21.27
N TYR A 179 18.46 20.06 -22.19
CA TYR A 179 18.29 18.72 -22.74
C TYR A 179 18.86 17.62 -21.85
N SER A 180 19.36 17.96 -20.66
CA SER A 180 19.99 16.99 -19.79
C SER A 180 18.94 16.18 -19.03
N PHE A 181 19.00 14.86 -19.16
CA PHE A 181 18.19 13.96 -18.35
C PHE A 181 18.91 13.74 -17.03
N HIS A 182 18.49 14.47 -15.98
CA HIS A 182 19.17 14.45 -14.69
C HIS A 182 19.07 13.06 -14.04
N ILE A 183 19.97 12.81 -13.09
CA ILE A 183 20.01 11.54 -12.37
C ILE A 183 18.69 11.25 -11.63
N ALA A 184 18.06 12.28 -11.04
CA ALA A 184 16.77 12.16 -10.38
C ALA A 184 15.66 11.78 -11.36
N ASP A 185 15.67 12.32 -12.59
CA ASP A 185 14.70 11.96 -13.63
C ASP A 185 14.87 10.49 -14.06
N ARG A 186 16.12 10.03 -14.21
CA ARG A 186 16.44 8.63 -14.52
C ARG A 186 15.95 7.70 -13.40
N GLN A 187 16.12 8.09 -12.15
CA GLN A 187 15.68 7.31 -10.98
C GLN A 187 14.15 7.26 -10.86
N ALA A 188 13.47 8.38 -11.11
CA ALA A 188 12.02 8.44 -11.19
C ALA A 188 11.49 7.53 -12.32
N LEU A 189 12.11 7.55 -13.49
CA LEU A 189 11.76 6.67 -14.61
C LEU A 189 11.96 5.19 -14.26
N CYS A 190 13.11 4.86 -13.68
CA CYS A 190 13.40 3.52 -13.20
C CYS A 190 12.33 3.04 -12.21
N SER A 191 11.96 3.89 -11.24
CA SER A 191 10.93 3.59 -10.25
C SER A 191 9.57 3.32 -10.90
N VAL A 192 9.11 4.16 -11.82
CA VAL A 192 7.81 4.00 -12.49
C VAL A 192 7.77 2.70 -13.30
N LEU A 193 8.77 2.44 -14.15
CA LEU A 193 8.79 1.26 -15.01
C LEU A 193 8.84 -0.04 -14.22
N THR A 194 9.68 -0.09 -13.18
CA THR A 194 9.82 -1.28 -12.34
C THR A 194 8.63 -1.48 -11.40
N PHE A 195 7.98 -0.41 -10.94
CA PHE A 195 6.70 -0.50 -10.24
C PHE A 195 5.62 -1.11 -11.12
N ILE A 196 5.50 -0.68 -12.38
CA ILE A 196 4.56 -1.27 -13.35
C ILE A 196 4.88 -2.74 -13.59
N PHE A 197 6.17 -3.10 -13.70
CA PHE A 197 6.60 -4.49 -13.80
C PHE A 197 6.18 -5.33 -12.58
N GLY A 198 6.40 -4.81 -11.36
CA GLY A 198 5.94 -5.45 -10.13
C GLY A 198 4.41 -5.62 -10.08
N ALA A 199 3.67 -4.59 -10.50
CA ALA A 199 2.23 -4.63 -10.61
C ALA A 199 1.76 -5.67 -11.65
N PHE A 200 2.48 -5.81 -12.77
CA PHE A 200 2.24 -6.86 -13.75
C PHE A 200 2.46 -8.25 -13.16
N ILE A 201 3.51 -8.45 -12.35
CA ILE A 201 3.70 -9.70 -11.59
C ILE A 201 2.48 -9.97 -10.69
N GLY A 202 1.94 -8.92 -10.06
CA GLY A 202 0.74 -8.98 -9.24
C GLY A 202 -0.49 -9.54 -9.98
N ARG A 203 -0.54 -9.35 -11.30
CA ARG A 203 -1.61 -9.88 -12.15
C ARG A 203 -1.54 -11.39 -12.35
N LEU A 204 -0.41 -12.06 -12.09
CA LEU A 204 -0.35 -13.53 -12.17
C LEU A 204 -1.34 -14.18 -11.19
N GLY A 205 -1.71 -13.48 -10.12
CA GLY A 205 -2.78 -13.88 -9.21
C GLY A 205 -4.14 -14.08 -9.89
N ASP A 206 -4.38 -13.51 -11.08
CA ASP A 206 -5.60 -13.75 -11.86
C ASP A 206 -5.74 -15.22 -12.27
N LYS A 207 -4.62 -15.93 -12.43
CA LYS A 207 -4.58 -17.36 -12.78
C LYS A 207 -4.68 -18.28 -11.56
N PHE A 208 -4.07 -17.87 -10.45
CA PHE A 208 -3.97 -18.69 -9.22
C PHE A 208 -5.08 -18.40 -8.19
N GLY A 209 -5.87 -17.35 -8.42
CA GLY A 209 -6.83 -16.80 -7.46
C GLY A 209 -6.18 -15.72 -6.59
N CYS A 210 -6.57 -14.47 -6.82
CA CYS A 210 -5.93 -13.28 -6.24
C CYS A 210 -6.01 -13.19 -4.72
N LYS A 211 -6.94 -13.93 -4.11
CA LYS A 211 -7.22 -13.93 -2.68
C LYS A 211 -6.84 -15.24 -2.01
N THR A 212 -6.25 -16.19 -2.74
CA THR A 212 -5.83 -17.47 -2.16
C THR A 212 -4.66 -17.26 -1.22
N ARG A 213 -4.60 -18.04 -0.13
CA ARG A 213 -3.45 -18.01 0.79
C ARG A 213 -2.14 -18.28 0.08
N LEU A 214 -2.16 -19.22 -0.88
CA LEU A 214 -1.01 -19.57 -1.70
C LEU A 214 -0.49 -18.35 -2.45
N TRP A 215 -1.36 -17.66 -3.20
CA TRP A 215 -0.95 -16.48 -3.95
C TRP A 215 -0.49 -15.34 -3.04
N LEU A 216 -1.18 -15.12 -1.93
CA LEU A 216 -0.82 -14.05 -1.00
C LEU A 216 0.53 -14.33 -0.33
N ALA A 217 0.79 -15.56 0.10
CA ALA A 217 2.08 -15.96 0.64
C ALA A 217 3.20 -15.87 -0.41
N LEU A 218 3.00 -16.45 -1.60
CA LEU A 218 3.99 -16.45 -2.68
C LEU A 218 4.28 -15.05 -3.21
N GLY A 219 3.27 -14.24 -3.45
CA GLY A 219 3.44 -12.86 -3.91
C GLY A 219 4.17 -12.01 -2.88
N THR A 220 3.92 -12.20 -1.59
CA THR A 220 4.70 -11.56 -0.51
C THR A 220 6.13 -12.08 -0.45
N PHE A 221 6.33 -13.37 -0.72
CA PHE A 221 7.67 -13.96 -0.80
C PHE A 221 8.47 -13.36 -1.96
N ILE A 222 7.86 -13.15 -3.13
CA ILE A 222 8.51 -12.45 -4.24
C ILE A 222 8.88 -11.01 -3.84
N GLN A 223 8.00 -10.29 -3.14
CA GLN A 223 8.32 -8.96 -2.58
C GLN A 223 9.51 -9.02 -1.60
N THR A 224 9.59 -10.10 -0.81
CA THR A 224 10.72 -10.36 0.10
C THR A 224 12.02 -10.53 -0.68
N LEU A 225 12.02 -11.32 -1.75
CA LEU A 225 13.19 -11.52 -2.61
C LEU A 225 13.63 -10.21 -3.30
N PHE A 226 12.69 -9.40 -3.77
CA PHE A 226 13.00 -8.08 -4.33
C PHE A 226 13.61 -7.16 -3.27
N THR A 227 13.04 -7.11 -2.06
CA THR A 227 13.60 -6.27 -0.97
C THR A 227 14.99 -6.77 -0.55
N MET A 228 15.22 -8.07 -0.55
CA MET A 228 16.53 -8.68 -0.29
C MET A 228 17.53 -8.32 -1.38
N ALA A 229 17.15 -8.42 -2.65
CA ALA A 229 18.00 -8.03 -3.77
C ALA A 229 18.36 -6.54 -3.72
N ALA A 230 17.41 -5.68 -3.33
CA ALA A 230 17.67 -4.26 -3.10
C ALA A 230 18.67 -4.03 -1.97
N ALA A 231 18.50 -4.71 -0.83
CA ALA A 231 19.42 -4.63 0.30
C ALA A 231 20.86 -5.01 -0.09
N ILE A 232 21.03 -6.10 -0.84
CA ILE A 232 22.33 -6.57 -1.33
C ILE A 232 22.90 -5.57 -2.34
N ALA A 233 22.08 -5.10 -3.29
CA ALA A 233 22.52 -4.15 -4.31
C ALA A 233 23.04 -2.85 -3.69
N ILE A 234 22.32 -2.28 -2.71
CA ILE A 234 22.80 -1.06 -2.05
C ILE A 234 24.00 -1.30 -1.15
N TRP A 235 24.07 -2.45 -0.47
CA TRP A 235 25.27 -2.83 0.30
C TRP A 235 26.53 -2.87 -0.58
N GLN A 236 26.44 -3.50 -1.75
CA GLN A 236 27.54 -3.62 -2.72
C GLN A 236 27.82 -2.30 -3.47
N SER A 237 26.89 -1.34 -3.44
CA SER A 237 27.05 -0.05 -4.11
C SER A 237 28.05 0.88 -3.41
N HIS A 238 28.31 0.65 -2.12
CA HIS A 238 29.11 1.51 -1.24
C HIS A 238 28.70 3.00 -1.25
N GLN A 239 27.44 3.30 -1.59
CA GLN A 239 26.90 4.66 -1.58
C GLN A 239 26.38 5.06 -0.18
N GLY A 240 26.32 6.37 0.07
CA GLY A 240 25.76 6.91 1.32
C GLY A 240 24.28 6.57 1.50
N SER A 241 23.78 6.72 2.72
CA SER A 241 22.37 6.38 3.05
C SER A 241 21.41 7.56 3.02
N VAL A 242 21.92 8.79 3.16
CA VAL A 242 21.14 10.03 3.20
C VAL A 242 21.84 11.07 2.31
N ALA A 243 21.07 11.82 1.54
CA ALA A 243 21.58 12.93 0.74
C ALA A 243 21.56 14.25 1.52
N ASP A 244 22.57 15.09 1.30
CA ASP A 244 22.64 16.42 1.92
C ASP A 244 21.64 17.40 1.31
N ALA A 245 21.43 17.31 -0.01
CA ALA A 245 20.53 18.19 -0.75
C ALA A 245 19.96 17.47 -1.97
N ARG A 246 18.79 17.92 -2.44
CA ARG A 246 18.15 17.36 -3.65
C ARG A 246 19.01 17.47 -4.91
N ALA A 247 19.85 18.50 -5.00
CA ALA A 247 20.79 18.66 -6.10
C ALA A 247 21.99 17.67 -6.05
N ASN A 248 22.24 17.05 -4.90
CA ASN A 248 23.34 16.12 -4.68
C ASN A 248 22.83 14.80 -4.07
N PRO A 249 22.22 13.91 -4.88
CA PRO A 249 21.70 12.64 -4.41
C PRO A 249 22.82 11.71 -3.92
N ALA A 250 22.54 10.95 -2.86
CA ALA A 250 23.50 10.03 -2.27
C ALA A 250 23.78 8.80 -3.15
N TRP A 251 22.86 8.47 -4.05
CA TRP A 251 22.94 7.30 -4.92
C TRP A 251 23.04 7.73 -6.37
N THR A 252 24.10 7.30 -7.04
CA THR A 252 24.40 7.70 -8.43
C THR A 252 24.84 6.55 -9.33
N ASN A 253 25.28 5.43 -8.77
CA ASN A 253 25.85 4.31 -9.52
C ASN A 253 24.81 3.26 -9.96
N THR A 254 25.21 2.36 -10.86
CA THR A 254 24.33 1.32 -11.42
C THR A 254 23.70 0.42 -10.36
N LEU A 255 24.43 0.02 -9.33
CA LEU A 255 23.91 -0.86 -8.28
C LEU A 255 22.80 -0.17 -7.45
N SER A 256 22.92 1.13 -7.22
CA SER A 256 21.87 1.89 -6.56
C SER A 256 20.61 2.03 -7.43
N PHE A 257 20.74 2.07 -8.76
CA PHE A 257 19.59 1.96 -9.67
C PHE A 257 18.92 0.59 -9.59
N VAL A 258 19.72 -0.48 -9.52
CA VAL A 258 19.19 -1.84 -9.32
C VAL A 258 18.42 -1.93 -7.99
N CYS A 259 18.94 -1.30 -6.92
CA CYS A 259 18.23 -1.18 -5.65
C CYS A 259 16.86 -0.49 -5.81
N VAL A 260 16.82 0.69 -6.43
CA VAL A 260 15.57 1.43 -6.71
C VAL A 260 14.59 0.56 -7.50
N GLY A 261 15.07 -0.12 -8.54
CA GLY A 261 14.26 -0.97 -9.38
C GLY A 261 13.60 -2.11 -8.62
N PHE A 262 14.35 -2.83 -7.78
CA PHE A 262 13.79 -3.90 -6.96
C PHE A 262 12.84 -3.39 -5.86
N MET A 263 13.15 -2.26 -5.21
CA MET A 263 12.25 -1.64 -4.23
C MET A 263 10.92 -1.26 -4.88
N SER A 264 10.96 -0.58 -6.03
CA SER A 264 9.75 -0.18 -6.78
C SER A 264 8.97 -1.38 -7.30
N ALA A 265 9.62 -2.42 -7.83
CA ALA A 265 8.96 -3.65 -8.23
C ALA A 265 8.27 -4.36 -7.05
N SER A 266 8.91 -4.38 -5.87
CA SER A 266 8.29 -4.88 -4.64
C SER A 266 7.03 -4.09 -4.28
N MET A 267 7.08 -2.76 -4.37
CA MET A 267 5.93 -1.91 -4.05
C MET A 267 4.79 -2.04 -5.06
N GLY A 268 5.10 -2.19 -6.35
CA GLY A 268 4.09 -2.43 -7.39
C GLY A 268 3.32 -3.73 -7.18
N LEU A 269 4.04 -4.81 -6.84
CA LEU A 269 3.44 -6.10 -6.51
C LEU A 269 2.56 -6.00 -5.25
N GLN A 270 3.06 -5.33 -4.19
CA GLN A 270 2.30 -5.08 -2.97
C GLN A 270 1.01 -4.29 -3.24
N GLY A 271 1.08 -3.25 -4.07
CA GLY A 271 -0.06 -2.40 -4.39
C GLY A 271 -1.21 -3.17 -5.06
N ILE A 272 -0.88 -4.02 -6.04
CA ILE A 272 -1.89 -4.85 -6.72
C ILE A 272 -2.47 -5.92 -5.79
N MET A 273 -1.63 -6.59 -5.00
CA MET A 273 -2.10 -7.59 -4.05
C MET A 273 -2.98 -6.97 -2.96
N GLY A 274 -2.55 -5.87 -2.35
CA GLY A 274 -3.32 -5.15 -1.33
C GLY A 274 -4.67 -4.69 -1.85
N LYS A 275 -4.72 -4.09 -3.05
CA LYS A 275 -5.97 -3.67 -3.70
C LYS A 275 -6.93 -4.84 -3.93
N ARG A 276 -6.41 -6.03 -4.29
CA ARG A 276 -7.22 -7.20 -4.65
C ARG A 276 -7.77 -7.96 -3.44
N VAL A 277 -7.14 -7.88 -2.27
CA VAL A 277 -7.65 -8.49 -1.03
C VAL A 277 -8.93 -7.77 -0.54
N ASN A 278 -9.24 -6.60 -1.11
CA ASN A 278 -10.47 -5.81 -0.94
C ASN A 278 -10.96 -5.71 0.50
N THR A 279 -10.40 -4.72 1.19
CA THR A 279 -10.80 -4.29 2.52
C THR A 279 -10.98 -2.78 2.49
N GLN A 280 -11.43 -2.18 3.60
CA GLN A 280 -11.48 -0.72 3.79
C GLN A 280 -10.10 -0.02 3.65
N PHE A 281 -9.04 -0.78 3.42
CA PHE A 281 -7.75 -0.33 2.92
C PHE A 281 -7.78 -0.31 1.40
N THR A 282 -8.37 0.73 0.80
CA THR A 282 -8.55 0.89 -0.66
C THR A 282 -7.27 0.60 -1.47
N THR A 283 -6.09 0.87 -0.91
CA THR A 283 -4.80 0.33 -1.34
C THR A 283 -3.74 0.51 -0.26
N THR A 284 -2.77 -0.39 -0.20
CA THR A 284 -1.66 -0.30 0.75
C THR A 284 -0.57 0.69 0.33
N VAL A 285 -0.68 1.26 -0.87
CA VAL A 285 0.33 2.15 -1.47
C VAL A 285 -0.19 3.56 -1.75
N VAL A 286 -1.42 3.75 -2.23
CA VAL A 286 -1.95 5.11 -2.53
C VAL A 286 -2.78 5.62 -1.35
N LEU A 287 -2.11 6.26 -0.39
CA LEU A 287 -2.77 6.73 0.82
C LEU A 287 -3.68 7.95 0.60
N THR A 288 -3.47 8.72 -0.46
CA THR A 288 -4.29 9.93 -0.73
C THR A 288 -5.77 9.60 -0.82
N THR A 289 -6.13 8.51 -1.49
CA THR A 289 -7.53 8.04 -1.55
C THR A 289 -8.05 7.71 -0.16
N THR A 290 -7.26 7.03 0.67
CA THR A 290 -7.63 6.72 2.06
C THR A 290 -7.84 7.97 2.91
N TRP A 291 -7.03 9.02 2.73
CA TRP A 291 -7.24 10.31 3.37
C TRP A 291 -8.58 10.93 2.96
N CYS A 292 -8.86 10.99 1.65
CA CYS A 292 -10.13 11.52 1.15
C CYS A 292 -11.33 10.72 1.67
N GLU A 293 -11.25 9.39 1.64
CA GLU A 293 -12.31 8.51 2.13
C GLU A 293 -12.50 8.58 3.65
N LEU A 294 -11.44 8.86 4.41
CA LEU A 294 -11.55 9.11 5.85
C LEU A 294 -12.30 10.41 6.11
N MET A 295 -11.93 11.48 5.41
CA MET A 295 -12.58 12.79 5.55
C MET A 295 -14.03 12.79 5.06
N ALA A 296 -14.36 11.92 4.10
CA ALA A 296 -15.72 11.72 3.62
C ALA A 296 -16.55 10.76 4.49
N ASP A 297 -15.98 10.12 5.52
CA ASP A 297 -16.72 9.17 6.36
C ASP A 297 -17.76 9.92 7.21
N PRO A 298 -19.06 9.65 7.07
CA PRO A 298 -20.11 10.36 7.81
C PRO A 298 -20.01 10.15 9.32
N LYS A 299 -19.30 9.12 9.78
CA LYS A 299 -19.08 8.80 11.20
C LYS A 299 -17.67 9.16 11.68
N LEU A 300 -16.98 10.06 10.97
CA LEU A 300 -15.63 10.49 11.32
C LEU A 300 -15.52 10.95 12.78
N PHE A 301 -16.48 11.75 13.26
CA PHE A 301 -16.47 12.34 14.60
C PHE A 301 -17.11 11.47 15.69
N ASP A 302 -17.54 10.24 15.39
CA ASP A 302 -18.09 9.30 16.37
C ASP A 302 -16.98 8.64 17.22
N ILE A 303 -16.18 9.45 17.92
CA ILE A 303 -14.94 9.03 18.61
C ILE A 303 -15.21 8.01 19.72
N ARG A 304 -16.41 8.01 20.31
CA ARG A 304 -16.79 7.13 21.43
C ARG A 304 -17.16 5.71 21.00
N ARG A 305 -17.23 5.43 19.69
CA ARG A 305 -17.59 4.11 19.15
C ARG A 305 -16.54 3.64 18.15
N ILE A 306 -16.31 2.33 18.14
CA ILE A 306 -15.47 1.68 17.12
C ILE A 306 -16.29 1.66 15.83
N VAL A 307 -15.71 2.22 14.77
CA VAL A 307 -16.30 2.27 13.44
C VAL A 307 -15.29 1.66 12.48
N ILE A 308 -15.49 0.39 12.12
CA ILE A 308 -14.56 -0.41 11.31
C ILE A 308 -14.10 0.34 10.04
N SER A 309 -15.04 0.99 9.34
CA SER A 309 -14.76 1.81 8.15
C SER A 309 -13.74 2.91 8.42
N ARG A 310 -13.92 3.70 9.50
CA ARG A 310 -13.06 4.83 9.87
C ARG A 310 -11.74 4.32 10.43
N ASP A 311 -11.80 3.41 11.39
CA ASP A 311 -10.65 2.96 12.18
C ASP A 311 -9.62 2.24 11.32
N HIS A 312 -10.05 1.47 10.31
CA HIS A 312 -9.13 0.85 9.35
C HIS A 312 -8.37 1.88 8.52
N LYS A 313 -9.01 2.98 8.09
CA LYS A 313 -8.35 4.06 7.35
C LYS A 313 -7.35 4.81 8.23
N ILE A 314 -7.71 5.11 9.47
CA ILE A 314 -6.80 5.70 10.47
C ILE A 314 -5.61 4.78 10.72
N MET A 315 -5.85 3.48 10.90
CA MET A 315 -4.77 2.48 11.06
C MET A 315 -3.84 2.43 9.84
N ALA A 316 -4.37 2.51 8.63
CA ALA A 316 -3.57 2.54 7.40
C ALA A 316 -2.62 3.74 7.38
N ILE A 317 -3.17 4.94 7.63
CA ILE A 317 -2.43 6.21 7.66
C ILE A 317 -1.36 6.18 8.76
N ALA A 318 -1.74 5.78 9.98
CA ALA A 318 -0.84 5.70 11.11
C ALA A 318 0.28 4.67 10.89
N SER A 319 -0.05 3.50 10.31
CA SER A 319 0.94 2.47 10.00
C SER A 319 1.97 2.96 8.99
N LEU A 320 1.53 3.65 7.93
CA LEU A 320 2.43 4.24 6.94
C LEU A 320 3.35 5.28 7.56
N PHE A 321 2.80 6.20 8.35
CA PHE A 321 3.59 7.22 9.05
C PHE A 321 4.64 6.58 9.96
N LEU A 322 4.22 5.58 10.77
CA LEU A 322 5.11 4.85 11.64
C LEU A 322 6.21 4.10 10.86
N GLY A 323 5.87 3.51 9.71
CA GLY A 323 6.83 2.89 8.81
C GLY A 323 7.89 3.86 8.32
N GLY A 324 7.47 5.05 7.87
CA GLY A 324 8.39 6.08 7.43
C GLY A 324 9.29 6.60 8.56
N PHE A 325 8.74 6.80 9.75
CA PHE A 325 9.50 7.20 10.93
C PHE A 325 10.52 6.13 11.34
N VAL A 326 10.10 4.88 11.51
CA VAL A 326 10.99 3.77 11.89
C VAL A 326 12.07 3.55 10.85
N GLY A 327 11.72 3.58 9.56
CA GLY A 327 12.68 3.47 8.47
C GLY A 327 13.73 4.59 8.52
N ARG A 328 13.30 5.84 8.71
CA ARG A 328 14.24 6.97 8.87
C ARG A 328 15.18 6.81 10.06
N VAL A 329 14.67 6.40 11.22
CA VAL A 329 15.47 6.16 12.44
C VAL A 329 16.49 5.03 12.23
N LEU A 330 16.10 3.96 11.54
CA LEU A 330 17.00 2.85 11.22
C LEU A 330 18.09 3.28 10.23
N ILE A 331 17.75 4.09 9.23
CA ILE A 331 18.75 4.64 8.30
C ILE A 331 19.84 5.41 9.06
N ASP A 332 19.47 6.23 10.04
CA ASP A 332 20.44 6.97 10.88
C ASP A 332 21.29 6.06 11.76
N SER A 333 20.73 4.93 12.19
CA SER A 333 21.38 4.04 13.15
C SER A 333 22.27 2.98 12.49
N VAL A 334 21.82 2.39 11.37
CA VAL A 334 22.43 1.21 10.75
C VAL A 334 22.63 1.35 9.22
N GLY A 335 22.18 2.45 8.61
CA GLY A 335 22.29 2.70 7.17
C GLY A 335 21.22 1.99 6.32
N SER A 336 21.14 2.36 5.04
CA SER A 336 20.09 1.90 4.11
C SER A 336 20.12 0.38 3.87
N ALA A 337 21.32 -0.20 3.72
CA ALA A 337 21.48 -1.64 3.45
C ALA A 337 20.89 -2.51 4.58
N ALA A 338 21.28 -2.25 5.82
CA ALA A 338 20.78 -2.98 6.98
C ALA A 338 19.29 -2.71 7.21
N THR A 339 18.84 -1.46 6.99
CA THR A 339 17.41 -1.11 7.07
C THR A 339 16.58 -1.94 6.09
N LEU A 340 17.01 -2.06 4.82
CA LEU A 340 16.33 -2.93 3.85
C LEU A 340 16.42 -4.41 4.23
N GLY A 341 17.53 -4.86 4.82
CA GLY A 341 17.67 -6.21 5.37
C GLY A 341 16.64 -6.52 6.47
N ILE A 342 16.39 -5.56 7.38
CA ILE A 342 15.31 -5.66 8.38
C ILE A 342 13.95 -5.71 7.68
N GLY A 343 13.72 -4.86 6.67
CA GLY A 343 12.52 -4.87 5.85
C GLY A 343 12.26 -6.23 5.17
N THR A 344 13.31 -6.91 4.70
CA THR A 344 13.23 -8.28 4.18
C THR A 344 12.71 -9.26 5.24
N GLY A 345 13.25 -9.19 6.46
CA GLY A 345 12.77 -10.02 7.59
C GLY A 345 11.29 -9.80 7.89
N ILE A 346 10.85 -8.53 7.92
CA ILE A 346 9.45 -8.17 8.13
C ILE A 346 8.57 -8.77 7.01
N ARG A 347 8.97 -8.63 5.74
CA ARG A 347 8.20 -9.20 4.62
C ARG A 347 8.14 -10.73 4.66
N LEU A 348 9.21 -11.40 5.09
CA LEU A 348 9.23 -12.85 5.24
C LEU A 348 8.20 -13.30 6.29
N ILE A 349 8.11 -12.57 7.42
CA ILE A 349 7.10 -12.82 8.45
C ILE A 349 5.69 -12.65 7.87
N ILE A 350 5.44 -11.59 7.11
CA ILE A 350 4.13 -11.37 6.46
C ILE A 350 3.81 -12.50 5.46
N SER A 351 4.78 -12.96 4.68
CA SER A 351 4.61 -14.05 3.73
C SER A 351 4.14 -15.34 4.41
N VAL A 352 4.77 -15.68 5.53
CA VAL A 352 4.38 -16.83 6.36
C VAL A 352 3.01 -16.58 7.01
N TRP A 353 2.73 -15.36 7.47
CA TRP A 353 1.46 -15.00 8.11
C TRP A 353 0.25 -15.25 7.21
N TRP A 354 0.34 -14.99 5.91
CA TRP A 354 -0.76 -15.27 4.96
C TRP A 354 -1.23 -16.73 4.96
N LEU A 355 -0.36 -17.69 5.31
CA LEU A 355 -0.72 -19.10 5.38
C LEU A 355 -1.67 -19.44 6.53
N PHE A 356 -1.72 -18.59 7.56
CA PHE A 356 -2.50 -18.80 8.78
C PHE A 356 -3.80 -17.99 8.83
N ILE A 357 -4.03 -17.08 7.89
CA ILE A 357 -5.26 -16.27 7.88
C ILE A 357 -6.48 -17.16 7.61
N PRO A 358 -7.56 -17.06 8.40
CA PRO A 358 -8.77 -17.84 8.18
C PRO A 358 -9.39 -17.63 6.79
N ALA A 359 -10.00 -18.70 6.28
CA ALA A 359 -10.65 -18.66 4.97
C ALA A 359 -12.02 -18.00 5.11
N LYS A 360 -12.46 -17.32 4.06
CA LYS A 360 -13.80 -16.72 4.03
C LYS A 360 -14.85 -17.83 4.20
N GLN A 361 -15.63 -17.76 5.28
CA GLN A 361 -16.76 -18.68 5.46
C GLN A 361 -17.87 -18.29 4.47
N ALA A 362 -18.45 -19.29 3.78
CA ALA A 362 -19.66 -19.05 3.01
C ALA A 362 -20.76 -18.60 3.98
N LYS A 363 -21.35 -17.42 3.77
CA LYS A 363 -22.55 -17.01 4.50
C LYS A 363 -23.61 -18.09 4.24
N LYS A 364 -24.03 -18.76 5.32
CA LYS A 364 -25.17 -19.68 5.30
C LYS A 364 -26.47 -18.91 5.13
#